data_AF-A0A7W6LPI4-F1
#
_entry.id   AF-A0A7W6LPI4-F1
#
_cell.length_a   1.000
_cell.length_b   1.000
_cell.length_c   1.000
_cell.angle_alpha   90.00
_cell.angle_beta   90.00
_cell.angle_gamma   90.00
#
_symmetry.space_group_name_H-M   'P 1'
#
loop_
_entity.id
_entity.type
_entity.pdbx_description
1 polymer ?
#
loop_
_entity_poly.entity_id
_entity_poly.type
_entity_poly.pdbx_seq_one_letter_code
_entity_poly.pdbx_strand_id
1 'polypeptide(L)'
;MKSIRRRLEKLEKNSMDRVDSASDDRTANNAVRHTYRVLGDVEKAQMVAIKDKGAEFLNLIESLRKEPEPVINDDGTESAFAVHTFDRELNIAAEKIEEAVMWAVKHITA
;
A
#
# COMPACT_ATOMS: atom_id res chain seq x y z
N MET A 1 -32.28 -2.42 2.98
CA MET A 1 -31.82 -3.14 1.77
C MET A 1 -31.23 -2.26 0.66
N LYS A 2 -31.83 -1.13 0.25
CA LYS A 2 -31.31 -0.28 -0.85
C LYS A 2 -29.90 0.31 -0.62
N SER A 3 -29.53 0.59 0.64
CA SER A 3 -28.23 1.18 1.00
C SER A 3 -27.05 0.20 0.84
N ILE A 4 -27.24 -1.07 1.20
CA ILE A 4 -26.20 -2.12 1.09
C ILE A 4 -25.92 -2.41 -0.38
N ARG A 5 -26.95 -2.48 -1.22
CA ARG A 5 -26.80 -2.75 -2.66
C ARG A 5 -25.99 -1.66 -3.37
N ARG A 6 -26.19 -0.38 -3.02
CA ARG A 6 -25.36 0.74 -3.51
C ARG A 6 -23.91 0.68 -3.04
N ARG A 7 -23.65 0.23 -1.81
CA ARG A 7 -22.28 0.07 -1.29
C ARG A 7 -21.55 -1.07 -1.99
N LEU A 8 -22.24 -2.18 -2.25
CA LEU A 8 -21.69 -3.32 -2.99
C LEU A 8 -21.41 -2.94 -4.45
N GLU A 9 -22.33 -2.26 -5.13
CA GLU A 9 -22.07 -1.70 -6.47
C GLU A 9 -20.87 -0.75 -6.48
N LYS A 10 -20.72 0.10 -5.45
CA LYS A 10 -19.59 1.04 -5.36
C LYS A 10 -18.27 0.31 -5.11
N LEU A 11 -18.27 -0.77 -4.34
CA LEU A 11 -17.09 -1.61 -4.09
C LEU A 11 -16.70 -2.42 -5.32
N GLU A 12 -17.68 -3.02 -6.01
CA GLU A 12 -17.49 -3.76 -7.26
C GLU A 12 -16.94 -2.85 -8.37
N LYS A 13 -17.48 -1.64 -8.48
CA LYS A 13 -17.01 -0.63 -9.45
C LYS A 13 -15.61 -0.09 -9.12
N ASN A 14 -15.26 0.07 -7.84
CA ASN A 14 -13.90 0.44 -7.43
C ASN A 14 -12.86 -0.66 -7.69
N SER A 15 -13.27 -1.93 -7.71
CA SER A 15 -12.40 -3.06 -8.05
C SER A 15 -12.10 -3.13 -9.56
N MET A 16 -12.98 -2.59 -10.41
CA MET A 16 -12.84 -2.56 -11.87
C MET A 16 -11.87 -1.48 -12.39
N ASP A 17 -11.58 -0.44 -11.61
CA ASP A 17 -10.69 0.68 -12.01
C ASP A 17 -9.20 0.45 -11.71
N ARG A 18 -8.82 -0.74 -11.23
CA ARG A 18 -7.42 -1.07 -10.90
C ARG A 18 -6.81 -1.91 -12.01
N VAL A 19 -5.85 -1.35 -12.74
CA VAL A 19 -5.02 -2.13 -13.67
C VAL A 19 -4.13 -3.05 -12.85
N ASP A 20 -4.29 -4.36 -13.03
CA ASP A 20 -3.42 -5.35 -12.41
C ASP A 20 -1.99 -5.11 -12.87
N SER A 21 -1.07 -5.00 -11.91
CA SER A 21 0.35 -4.84 -12.26
C SER A 21 0.91 -6.08 -12.95
N ALA A 22 0.37 -7.27 -12.75
CA ALA A 22 0.80 -8.44 -13.51
C ALA A 22 0.23 -8.47 -14.95
N SER A 23 -0.79 -7.66 -15.26
CA SER A 23 -1.38 -7.61 -16.60
C SER A 23 -0.56 -6.76 -17.57
N ASP A 24 -0.62 -7.14 -18.85
CA ASP A 24 -0.05 -6.39 -19.98
C ASP A 24 -0.85 -5.13 -20.32
N ASP A 25 -2.07 -5.01 -19.77
CA ASP A 25 -2.93 -3.81 -19.87
C ASP A 25 -2.23 -2.54 -19.34
N ARG A 26 -1.15 -2.68 -18.56
CA ARG A 26 -0.25 -1.57 -18.16
C ARG A 26 0.30 -0.78 -19.36
N THR A 27 0.42 -1.41 -20.53
CA THR A 27 1.00 -0.80 -21.73
C THR A 27 0.00 0.00 -22.55
N ALA A 28 -1.30 -0.31 -22.43
CA ALA A 28 -2.35 0.28 -23.25
C ALA A 28 -2.84 1.65 -22.73
N ASN A 29 -2.69 1.94 -21.44
CA ASN A 29 -3.32 3.07 -20.75
C ASN A 29 -2.41 4.31 -20.61
N ASN A 30 -1.65 4.67 -21.66
CA ASN A 30 -0.77 5.84 -21.57
C ASN A 30 -0.62 6.63 -22.88
N ALA A 31 -1.44 7.67 -23.05
CA ALA A 31 -1.47 8.52 -24.24
C ALA A 31 -0.23 9.41 -24.43
N VAL A 32 0.69 9.51 -23.45
CA VAL A 32 1.80 10.50 -23.46
C VAL A 32 3.18 9.84 -23.34
N ARG A 33 3.30 8.53 -23.06
CA ARG A 33 4.62 7.89 -22.82
C ARG A 33 5.12 7.04 -23.98
N HIS A 34 6.43 7.09 -24.22
CA HIS A 34 7.15 6.14 -25.06
C HIS A 34 6.85 4.72 -24.57
N THR A 35 6.48 3.84 -25.49
CA THR A 35 5.98 2.48 -25.27
C THR A 35 6.73 1.73 -24.17
N TYR A 36 6.01 1.22 -23.17
CA TYR A 36 6.57 0.32 -22.17
C TYR A 36 6.84 -1.05 -22.77
N ARG A 37 7.99 -1.65 -22.42
CA ARG A 37 8.29 -3.03 -22.73
C ARG A 37 7.27 -3.95 -22.04
N VAL A 38 6.84 -5.00 -22.74
CA VAL A 38 6.06 -6.09 -22.16
C VAL A 38 6.99 -6.99 -21.33
N LEU A 39 6.59 -7.25 -20.09
CA LEU A 39 7.34 -8.13 -19.19
C LEU A 39 7.06 -9.60 -19.51
N GLY A 40 8.09 -10.43 -19.47
CA GLY A 40 7.92 -11.88 -19.49
C GLY A 40 7.29 -12.39 -18.20
N ASP A 41 6.76 -13.63 -18.23
CA ASP A 41 6.08 -14.23 -17.07
C ASP A 41 6.96 -14.32 -15.83
N VAL A 42 8.26 -14.62 -16.02
CA VAL A 42 9.25 -14.65 -14.93
C VAL A 42 9.42 -13.26 -14.31
N GLU A 43 9.49 -12.21 -15.11
CA GLU A 43 9.66 -10.83 -14.65
C GLU A 43 8.41 -10.34 -13.91
N LYS A 44 7.22 -10.69 -14.43
CA LYS A 44 5.95 -10.45 -13.73
C LYS A 44 5.94 -11.13 -12.37
N ALA A 45 6.31 -12.41 -12.31
CA ALA A 45 6.38 -13.17 -11.06
C ALA A 45 7.38 -12.57 -10.06
N GLN A 46 8.57 -12.17 -10.52
CA GLN A 46 9.58 -11.51 -9.69
C GLN A 46 9.09 -10.18 -9.12
N MET A 47 8.47 -9.34 -9.95
CA MET A 47 7.90 -8.07 -9.50
C MET A 47 6.80 -8.27 -8.47
N VAL A 48 5.89 -9.23 -8.68
CA VAL A 48 4.84 -9.57 -7.72
C VAL A 48 5.45 -10.02 -6.39
N ALA A 49 6.40 -10.97 -6.44
CA ALA A 49 7.08 -11.46 -5.24
C ALA A 49 7.77 -10.34 -4.44
N ILE A 50 8.43 -9.38 -5.11
CA ILE A 50 9.06 -8.24 -4.44
C ILE A 50 8.03 -7.35 -3.75
N LYS A 51 6.90 -7.05 -4.41
CA LYS A 51 5.83 -6.24 -3.84
C LYS A 51 5.19 -6.93 -2.65
N ASP A 52 4.90 -8.22 -2.77
CA ASP A 52 4.29 -9.01 -1.71
C ASP A 52 5.18 -9.06 -0.48
N LYS A 53 6.49 -9.27 -0.66
CA LYS A 53 7.45 -9.23 0.45
C LYS A 53 7.63 -7.84 1.05
N GLY A 54 7.56 -6.79 0.24
CA GLY A 54 7.53 -5.41 0.73
C GLY A 54 6.31 -5.14 1.61
N ALA A 55 5.12 -5.56 1.17
CA ALA A 55 3.88 -5.41 1.92
C ALA A 55 3.88 -6.24 3.21
N GLU A 56 4.37 -7.48 3.16
CA GLU A 56 4.54 -8.34 4.34
C GLU A 56 5.43 -7.66 5.39
N PHE A 57 6.57 -7.09 4.98
CA PHE A 57 7.46 -6.41 5.92
C PHE A 57 6.86 -5.11 6.47
N LEU A 58 6.17 -4.31 5.66
CA LEU A 58 5.45 -3.14 6.14
C LEU A 58 4.40 -3.50 7.20
N ASN A 59 3.66 -4.59 7.00
CA ASN A 59 2.70 -5.08 7.99
C ASN A 59 3.38 -5.50 9.31
N LEU A 60 4.56 -6.10 9.25
CA LEU A 60 5.34 -6.41 10.45
C LEU A 60 5.81 -5.14 11.17
N ILE A 61 6.30 -4.13 10.46
CA ILE A 61 6.68 -2.83 11.04
C ILE A 61 5.47 -2.18 11.73
N GLU A 62 4.31 -2.19 11.08
CA GLU A 62 3.08 -1.63 11.64
C GLU A 62 2.64 -2.38 12.92
N SER A 63 2.79 -3.70 12.95
CA SER A 63 2.45 -4.51 14.14
C SER A 63 3.31 -4.20 15.37
N LEU A 64 4.47 -3.53 15.19
CA LEU A 64 5.35 -3.13 16.29
C LEU A 64 4.99 -1.75 16.87
N ARG A 65 4.11 -0.99 16.21
CA ARG A 65 3.70 0.33 16.70
C ARG A 65 2.82 0.18 17.93
N LYS A 66 3.02 1.08 18.89
CA LYS A 66 2.13 1.16 20.05
C LYS A 66 0.78 1.74 19.63
N GLU A 67 -0.30 1.17 20.18
CA GLU A 67 -1.61 1.78 20.06
C GLU A 67 -1.60 3.18 20.72
N PRO A 68 -2.33 4.14 20.15
CA PRO A 68 -2.42 5.48 20.73
C PRO A 68 -3.04 5.39 22.12
N GLU A 69 -2.31 5.85 23.14
CA GLU A 69 -2.83 5.84 24.50
C GLU A 69 -3.85 6.98 24.67
N PRO A 70 -5.01 6.70 25.30
CA PRO A 70 -5.99 7.72 25.59
C PRO A 70 -5.37 8.73 26.55
N VAL A 71 -5.52 10.02 26.24
CA VAL A 71 -5.14 11.07 27.18
C VAL A 71 -6.23 11.15 28.23
N ILE A 72 -5.86 10.91 29.49
CA ILE A 72 -6.76 11.08 30.62
C ILE A 72 -6.61 12.50 31.16
N ASN A 73 -7.70 13.24 31.24
CA ASN A 73 -7.76 14.57 31.82
C ASN A 73 -7.63 14.49 33.36
N ASP A 74 -7.31 15.61 34.01
CA ASP A 74 -7.17 15.68 35.48
C ASP A 74 -8.46 15.27 36.24
N ASP A 75 -9.62 15.34 35.57
CA ASP A 75 -10.93 14.93 36.10
C ASP A 75 -11.26 13.44 35.85
N GLY A 76 -10.33 12.68 35.28
CA GLY A 76 -10.49 11.27 34.95
C GLY A 76 -11.29 10.99 33.66
N THR A 77 -11.67 12.02 32.91
CA THR A 77 -12.33 11.84 31.61
C THR A 77 -11.33 11.58 30.49
N GLU A 78 -11.72 10.77 29.49
CA GLU A 78 -10.91 10.58 28.28
C GLU A 78 -11.00 11.81 27.38
N SER A 79 -9.85 12.32 26.97
CA SER A 79 -9.76 13.34 25.93
C SER A 79 -10.08 12.75 24.57
N ALA A 80 -10.72 13.56 23.72
CA ALA A 80 -10.92 13.22 22.30
C ALA A 80 -9.60 13.15 21.51
N PHE A 81 -8.49 13.63 22.10
CA PHE A 81 -7.15 13.55 21.53
C PHE A 81 -6.36 12.44 22.20
N ALA A 82 -5.80 11.54 21.40
CA ALA A 82 -4.87 10.52 21.88
C ALA A 82 -3.41 10.94 21.65
N VAL A 83 -2.51 10.47 22.51
CA VAL A 83 -1.07 10.68 22.31
C VAL A 83 -0.55 9.59 21.40
N HIS A 84 -0.06 10.00 20.24
CA HIS A 84 0.70 9.12 19.36
C HIS A 84 2.17 9.17 19.73
N THR A 85 2.74 8.03 20.11
CA THR A 85 4.19 7.87 20.17
C THR A 85 4.78 7.91 18.76
N PHE A 86 5.71 8.84 18.53
CA PHE A 86 6.45 8.88 17.28
C PHE A 86 7.62 7.88 17.33
N ASP A 87 7.40 6.69 16.79
CA ASP A 87 8.45 5.68 16.66
C ASP A 87 9.33 6.01 15.44
N ARG A 88 10.28 6.95 15.63
CA ARG A 88 11.18 7.43 14.57
C ARG A 88 11.88 6.29 13.83
N GLU A 89 12.33 5.27 14.55
CA GLU A 89 13.03 4.12 13.97
C GLU A 89 12.12 3.30 13.04
N LEU A 90 10.87 3.06 13.45
CA LEU A 90 9.88 2.36 12.64
C LEU A 90 9.49 3.17 11.40
N ASN A 91 9.41 4.50 11.51
CA ASN A 91 9.16 5.37 10.35
C ASN A 91 10.30 5.31 9.34
N ILE A 92 11.55 5.38 9.80
CA ILE A 92 12.72 5.23 8.92
C ILE A 92 12.73 3.85 8.27
N ALA A 93 12.42 2.79 9.03
CA ALA A 93 12.36 1.44 8.49
C ALA A 93 11.29 1.32 7.38
N ALA A 94 10.09 1.87 7.60
CA ALA A 94 8.99 1.88 6.64
C ALA A 94 9.37 2.63 5.35
N GLU A 95 9.91 3.84 5.46
CA GLU A 95 10.37 4.62 4.30
C GLU A 95 11.45 3.88 3.50
N LYS A 96 12.40 3.24 4.20
CA LYS A 96 13.52 2.54 3.56
C LYS A 96 13.09 1.27 2.83
N ILE A 97 12.12 0.53 3.36
CA ILE A 97 11.60 -0.65 2.65
C ILE A 97 10.79 -0.24 1.42
N GLU A 98 9.99 0.83 1.51
CA GLU A 98 9.26 1.38 0.34
C GLU A 98 10.22 1.81 -0.77
N GLU A 99 11.28 2.53 -0.42
CA GLU A 99 12.33 2.94 -1.35
C GLU A 99 13.01 1.71 -1.98
N ALA A 100 13.39 0.72 -1.18
CA ALA A 100 14.04 -0.51 -1.68
C ALA A 100 13.14 -1.28 -2.67
N VAL A 101 11.86 -1.43 -2.34
CA VAL A 101 10.86 -2.08 -3.21
C VAL A 101 10.71 -1.31 -4.53
N MET A 102 10.63 0.02 -4.46
CA MET A 102 10.52 0.87 -5.65
C MET A 102 11.73 0.68 -6.58
N TRP A 103 12.96 0.73 -6.04
CA TRP A 103 14.17 0.56 -6.84
C TRP A 103 14.29 -0.84 -7.45
N ALA A 104 13.91 -1.88 -6.71
CA ALA A 104 13.95 -3.25 -7.20
C ALA A 104 12.90 -3.50 -8.30
N VAL A 105 11.67 -2.99 -8.13
CA VAL A 105 10.64 -3.05 -9.18
C VAL A 105 11.07 -2.25 -10.40
N LYS A 106 11.66 -1.06 -10.21
CA LYS A 106 12.19 -0.24 -11.31
C LYS A 106 13.20 -1.02 -12.13
N HIS A 107 14.11 -1.77 -11.50
CA HIS A 107 15.09 -2.60 -12.21
C HIS A 107 14.43 -3.66 -13.12
N ILE A 108 13.34 -4.29 -12.67
CA ILE A 108 12.60 -5.28 -13.46
C ILE A 108 11.84 -4.61 -14.61
N THR A 109 11.25 -3.45 -14.37
CA THR A 109 10.37 -2.77 -15.32
C THR A 109 11.06 -1.79 -16.28
N ALA A 110 12.36 -1.58 -16.11
CA ALA A 110 13.15 -0.65 -16.91
C ALA A 110 13.28 -1.07 -18.37
#